data_AF-A0A4Y7PM68-F1
#
_entry.id   AF-A0A4Y7PM68-F1
#
_cell.length_a   1.000
_cell.length_b   1.000
_cell.length_c   1.000
_cell.angle_alpha   90.00
_cell.angle_beta   90.00
_cell.angle_gamma   90.00
#
_symmetry.space_group_name_H-M   'P 1'
#
loop_
_entity.id
_entity.type
_entity.pdbx_description
1 polymer ?
#
loop_
_entity_poly.entity_id
_entity_poly.type
_entity_poly.pdbx_seq_one_letter_code
_entity_poly.pdbx_strand_id
1 'polypeptide(L)'
;MNISPSELLNLWLKEQIALLNQCKGSMSDCLEISISLLLQSPLMLEDKHAMKLLKIICYLPAGVKKDNLPCLADVTPRMTLKATTTLSKIGLINLSPNERWNVLSSVRHFVLQQYRCSKSEIDMKIMKKFQ
;
A
#
# COMPACT_ATOMS: atom_id res chain seq x y z
N MET A 1 -11.16 -20.13 16.70
CA MET A 1 -11.12 -19.51 18.05
C MET A 1 -12.52 -18.99 18.32
N ASN A 2 -13.20 -19.46 19.38
CA ASN A 2 -14.51 -18.93 19.79
C ASN A 2 -14.27 -17.76 20.75
N ILE A 3 -14.13 -16.54 20.20
CA ILE A 3 -14.05 -15.31 20.98
C ILE A 3 -15.48 -14.78 21.13
N SER A 4 -15.90 -14.47 22.35
CA SER A 4 -17.24 -13.90 22.58
C SER A 4 -17.32 -12.46 22.02
N PRO A 5 -18.50 -11.99 21.57
CA PRO A 5 -18.63 -10.62 21.05
C PRO A 5 -18.16 -9.53 22.03
N SER A 6 -18.36 -9.75 23.33
CA SER A 6 -17.90 -8.85 24.40
C SER A 6 -16.37 -8.85 24.56
N GLU A 7 -15.73 -10.01 24.49
CA GLU A 7 -14.26 -10.09 24.49
C GLU A 7 -13.66 -9.42 23.25
N LEU A 8 -14.27 -9.61 22.08
CA LEU A 8 -13.81 -8.98 20.85
C LEU A 8 -13.93 -7.45 20.92
N LEU A 9 -15.04 -6.95 21.48
CA LEU A 9 -15.22 -5.51 21.74
C LEU A 9 -14.17 -4.97 22.71
N ASN A 10 -13.89 -5.69 23.80
CA ASN A 10 -12.88 -5.28 24.78
C ASN A 10 -11.47 -5.27 24.18
N LEU A 11 -11.13 -6.27 23.38
CA LEU A 11 -9.86 -6.31 22.65
C LEU A 11 -9.75 -5.15 21.66
N TRP A 12 -10.82 -4.86 20.92
CA TRP A 12 -10.86 -3.74 19.98
C TRP A 12 -10.73 -2.38 20.68
N LEU A 13 -11.45 -2.16 21.78
CA LEU A 13 -11.36 -0.93 22.57
C LEU A 13 -9.95 -0.74 23.13
N LYS A 14 -9.33 -1.81 23.63
CA LYS A 14 -7.95 -1.79 24.13
C LYS A 14 -6.95 -1.44 23.03
N GLU A 15 -7.12 -2.02 21.84
CA GLU A 15 -6.29 -1.72 20.68
C GLU A 15 -6.49 -0.27 20.22
N GLN A 16 -7.73 0.22 20.16
CA GLN A 16 -8.04 1.61 19.81
C GLN A 16 -7.36 2.59 20.77
N ILE A 17 -7.45 2.34 22.07
CA ILE A 17 -6.79 3.16 23.10
C ILE A 17 -5.27 3.08 22.95
N ALA A 18 -4.71 1.92 22.63
CA ALA A 18 -3.27 1.78 22.38
C ALA A 18 -2.83 2.60 21.15
N LEU A 19 -3.58 2.55 20.05
CA LEU A 19 -3.31 3.31 18.83
C LEU A 19 -3.39 4.82 19.07
N LEU A 20 -4.44 5.28 19.75
CA LEU A 20 -4.60 6.70 20.13
C LEU A 20 -3.50 7.17 21.07
N ASN A 21 -3.02 6.30 21.97
CA ASN A 21 -1.90 6.61 22.86
C ASN A 21 -0.53 6.56 22.18
N GLN A 22 -0.36 5.84 21.07
CA GLN A 22 0.81 5.93 20.21
C GLN A 22 0.78 7.22 19.39
N CYS A 23 -0.42 7.68 19.06
CA CYS A 23 -0.76 8.94 18.39
C CYS A 23 -0.61 10.22 19.25
N LYS A 24 0.20 10.23 20.32
CA LYS A 24 0.39 11.42 21.19
C LYS A 24 1.06 12.63 20.50
N GLY A 25 1.31 12.54 19.19
CA GLY A 25 1.90 13.57 18.36
C GLY A 25 0.91 14.29 17.44
N SER A 26 1.39 14.75 16.30
CA SER A 26 0.62 15.46 15.28
C SER A 26 -0.32 14.52 14.49
N MET A 27 -1.30 15.08 13.78
CA MET A 27 -2.14 14.31 12.83
C MET A 27 -1.32 13.50 11.82
N SER A 28 -0.11 13.96 11.49
CA SER A 28 0.81 13.24 10.60
C SER A 28 1.24 11.90 11.20
N ASP A 29 1.52 11.86 12.50
CA ASP A 29 2.00 10.66 13.19
C ASP A 29 0.93 9.56 13.17
N CYS A 30 -0.33 9.92 13.36
CA CYS A 30 -1.45 8.99 13.24
C CYS A 30 -1.63 8.42 11.84
N LEU A 31 -1.38 9.22 10.81
CA LEU A 31 -1.47 8.79 9.43
C LEU A 31 -0.33 7.82 9.10
N GLU A 32 0.89 8.10 9.54
CA GLU A 32 2.05 7.21 9.36
C GLU A 32 1.87 5.87 10.08
N ILE A 33 1.34 5.90 11.32
CA ILE A 33 0.98 4.69 12.07
C ILE A 33 -0.09 3.89 11.31
N SER A 34 -1.13 4.56 10.82
CA SER A 34 -2.21 3.91 10.07
C SER A 34 -1.68 3.25 8.78
N ILE A 35 -0.81 3.93 8.03
CA ILE A 35 -0.18 3.36 6.84
C ILE A 35 0.69 2.16 7.23
N SER A 36 1.48 2.27 8.30
CA SER A 36 2.32 1.16 8.80
C SER A 36 1.50 -0.08 9.13
N LEU A 37 0.36 0.09 9.82
CA LEU A 37 -0.55 -1.00 10.15
C LEU A 37 -1.13 -1.67 8.90
N LEU A 38 -1.50 -0.89 7.88
CA LEU A 38 -1.99 -1.44 6.61
C LEU A 38 -0.89 -2.26 5.91
N LEU A 39 0.35 -1.78 5.92
CA LEU A 39 1.49 -2.48 5.31
C LEU A 39 1.88 -3.77 6.07
N GLN A 40 1.58 -3.85 7.36
CA GLN A 40 1.80 -5.02 8.21
C GLN A 40 0.59 -5.95 8.28
N SER A 41 -0.51 -5.60 7.61
CA SER A 41 -1.74 -6.41 7.64
C SER A 41 -1.54 -7.79 7.01
N PRO A 42 -2.27 -8.83 7.47
CA PRO A 42 -2.18 -10.17 6.88
C PRO A 42 -2.44 -10.19 5.37
N LEU A 43 -3.42 -9.39 4.91
CA LEU A 43 -3.73 -9.24 3.49
C LEU A 43 -2.53 -8.75 2.69
N MET A 44 -1.77 -7.78 3.21
CA MET A 44 -0.57 -7.28 2.57
C MET A 44 0.55 -8.32 2.55
N LEU A 45 0.74 -9.03 3.67
CA LEU A 45 1.83 -10.02 3.84
C LEU A 45 1.62 -11.31 3.02
N GLU A 46 0.36 -11.72 2.79
CA GLU A 46 0.03 -12.89 1.96
C GLU A 46 0.28 -12.67 0.46
N ASP A 47 0.34 -11.42 0.01
CA ASP A 47 0.58 -11.07 -1.38
C ASP A 47 2.01 -10.58 -1.60
N LYS A 48 2.88 -11.53 -1.96
CA LYS A 48 4.29 -11.28 -2.29
C LYS A 48 4.54 -10.22 -3.37
N HIS A 49 3.55 -9.86 -4.18
CA HIS A 49 3.67 -8.85 -5.23
C HIS A 49 3.10 -7.48 -4.84
N ALA A 50 2.23 -7.40 -3.82
CA ALA A 50 1.56 -6.17 -3.43
C ALA A 50 2.56 -5.05 -3.06
N MET A 51 3.57 -5.35 -2.26
CA MET A 51 4.60 -4.36 -1.90
C MET A 51 5.39 -3.87 -3.12
N LYS A 52 5.76 -4.78 -4.03
CA LYS A 52 6.49 -4.42 -5.26
C LYS A 52 5.66 -3.45 -6.12
N LEU A 53 4.38 -3.76 -6.33
CA LEU A 53 3.50 -2.90 -7.12
C LEU A 53 3.25 -1.55 -6.45
N LEU A 54 3.02 -1.54 -5.13
CA LEU A 54 2.82 -0.31 -4.37
C LEU A 54 4.02 0.63 -4.52
N LYS A 55 5.24 0.11 -4.37
CA LYS A 55 6.46 0.89 -4.56
C LYS A 55 6.50 1.49 -5.97
N ILE A 56 6.30 0.70 -7.02
CA ILE A 56 6.32 1.17 -8.42
C ILE A 56 5.31 2.31 -8.64
N ILE A 57 4.07 2.16 -8.13
CA ILE A 57 3.05 3.20 -8.24
C ILE A 57 3.48 4.47 -7.48
N CYS A 58 4.12 4.33 -6.32
CA CYS A 58 4.66 5.45 -5.54
C CYS A 58 5.78 6.22 -6.27
N TYR A 59 6.56 5.56 -7.13
CA TYR A 59 7.57 6.23 -7.98
C TYR A 59 6.98 6.99 -9.18
N LEU A 60 5.71 6.74 -9.53
CA LEU A 60 5.04 7.36 -10.67
C LEU A 60 4.04 8.42 -10.17
N PRO A 61 4.40 9.72 -10.16
CA PRO A 61 3.57 10.79 -9.56
C PRO A 61 2.19 10.90 -10.23
N ALA A 62 2.11 10.70 -11.55
CA ALA A 62 0.86 10.65 -12.30
C ALA A 62 0.11 9.30 -12.21
N GLY A 63 0.59 8.38 -11.36
CA GLY A 63 0.12 6.99 -11.33
C GLY A 63 0.51 6.23 -12.60
N VAL A 64 0.01 5.00 -12.70
CA VAL A 64 0.34 4.06 -13.79
C VAL A 64 -0.91 3.58 -14.49
N LYS A 65 -0.91 3.56 -15.83
CA LYS A 65 -2.02 2.96 -16.59
C LYS A 65 -2.17 1.50 -16.21
N LYS A 66 -3.40 1.04 -16.01
CA LYS A 66 -3.74 -0.34 -15.63
C LYS A 66 -3.02 -1.38 -16.49
N ASP A 67 -2.95 -1.16 -17.80
CA ASP A 67 -2.35 -2.10 -18.76
C ASP A 67 -0.81 -2.12 -18.75
N ASN A 68 -0.17 -1.05 -18.26
CA ASN A 68 1.28 -0.93 -18.24
C ASN A 68 1.89 -1.54 -16.97
N LEU A 69 1.09 -1.71 -15.92
CA LEU A 69 1.56 -2.15 -14.61
C LEU A 69 2.20 -3.55 -14.61
N PRO A 70 1.65 -4.58 -15.32
CA PRO A 70 2.30 -5.89 -15.42
C PRO A 70 3.70 -5.81 -16.02
N CYS A 71 3.87 -5.00 -17.07
CA CYS A 71 5.14 -4.82 -17.77
C CYS A 71 6.17 -4.10 -16.87
N LEU A 72 5.77 -3.06 -16.16
CA LEU A 72 6.65 -2.30 -15.26
C LEU A 72 7.13 -3.11 -14.06
N ALA A 73 6.27 -4.00 -13.56
CA ALA A 73 6.57 -4.81 -12.39
C ALA A 73 7.22 -6.15 -12.73
N ASP A 74 7.39 -6.50 -14.01
CA ASP A 74 7.86 -7.82 -14.45
C ASP A 74 7.09 -8.95 -13.76
N VAL A 75 5.76 -8.85 -13.81
CA VAL A 75 4.85 -9.85 -13.22
C VAL A 75 3.73 -10.19 -14.19
N THR A 76 3.15 -11.38 -14.03
CA THR A 76 2.03 -11.80 -14.86
C THR A 76 0.78 -10.93 -14.62
N PRO A 77 -0.12 -10.80 -15.63
CA PRO A 77 -1.39 -10.08 -15.45
C PRO A 77 -2.23 -10.61 -14.27
N ARG A 78 -2.22 -11.93 -14.04
CA ARG A 78 -2.93 -12.55 -12.91
C ARG A 78 -2.36 -12.12 -11.56
N MET A 79 -1.04 -12.05 -11.44
CA MET A 79 -0.36 -11.57 -10.23
C MET A 79 -0.63 -10.08 -10.02
N THR A 80 -0.61 -9.28 -11.09
CA THR A 80 -0.98 -7.87 -11.06
C THR A 80 -2.38 -7.69 -10.51
N LEU A 81 -3.36 -8.41 -11.07
CA LEU A 81 -4.75 -8.31 -10.65
C LEU A 81 -4.93 -8.66 -9.16
N LYS A 82 -4.29 -9.74 -8.70
CA LYS A 82 -4.32 -10.13 -7.27
C LYS A 82 -3.77 -9.00 -6.39
N ALA A 83 -2.58 -8.51 -6.71
CA ALA A 83 -1.91 -7.47 -5.95
C ALA A 83 -2.67 -6.14 -5.96
N THR A 84 -3.17 -5.67 -7.10
CA THR A 84 -3.97 -4.45 -7.16
C THR A 84 -5.29 -4.59 -6.41
N THR A 85 -5.89 -5.79 -6.41
CA THR A 85 -7.10 -6.07 -5.62
C THR A 85 -6.79 -6.01 -4.13
N THR A 86 -5.70 -6.64 -3.68
CA THR A 86 -5.23 -6.59 -2.30
C THR A 86 -5.01 -5.14 -1.85
N LEU A 87 -4.21 -4.38 -2.62
CA LEU A 87 -3.90 -2.98 -2.33
C LEU A 87 -5.13 -2.07 -2.32
N SER A 88 -6.11 -2.32 -3.20
CA SER A 88 -7.37 -1.56 -3.22
C SER A 88 -8.24 -1.89 -2.01
N LYS A 89 -8.31 -3.16 -1.59
CA LYS A 89 -9.09 -3.59 -0.41
C LYS A 89 -8.59 -2.96 0.88
N ILE A 90 -7.28 -2.77 1.01
CA ILE A 90 -6.67 -2.10 2.17
C ILE A 90 -6.58 -0.58 2.01
N GLY A 91 -7.14 0.00 0.93
CA GLY A 91 -7.24 1.44 0.73
C GLY A 91 -5.94 2.16 0.39
N LEU A 92 -4.88 1.44 -0.02
CA LEU A 92 -3.59 2.06 -0.34
C LEU A 92 -3.51 2.58 -1.78
N ILE A 93 -4.26 1.98 -2.70
CA ILE A 93 -4.35 2.44 -4.09
C ILE A 93 -5.81 2.68 -4.49
N ASN A 94 -5.99 3.54 -5.48
CA ASN A 94 -7.27 3.78 -6.13
C ASN A 94 -7.12 3.70 -7.65
N LEU A 95 -8.22 3.43 -8.34
CA LEU A 95 -8.29 3.51 -9.80
C LEU A 95 -8.97 4.83 -10.16
N SER A 96 -8.22 5.73 -10.81
CA SER A 96 -8.78 7.00 -11.28
C SER A 96 -9.64 6.82 -12.53
N PRO A 97 -10.52 7.79 -12.88
CA PRO A 97 -11.40 7.71 -14.04
C PRO A 97 -10.67 7.53 -15.39
N ASN A 98 -9.39 7.91 -15.46
CA ASN A 98 -8.53 7.71 -16.63
C ASN A 98 -7.80 6.35 -16.63
N GLU A 99 -8.30 5.37 -15.87
CA GLU A 99 -7.78 4.00 -15.77
C GLU A 99 -6.32 3.92 -15.30
N ARG A 100 -5.95 4.80 -14.36
CA ARG A 100 -4.62 4.79 -13.74
C ARG A 100 -4.71 4.38 -12.29
N TRP A 101 -3.82 3.48 -11.87
CA TRP A 101 -3.60 3.20 -10.47
C TRP A 101 -2.79 4.33 -9.87
N ASN A 102 -3.34 4.94 -8.82
CA ASN A 102 -2.71 6.00 -8.06
C ASN A 102 -2.72 5.67 -6.56
N VAL A 103 -1.92 6.43 -5.82
CA VAL A 103 -1.80 6.40 -4.36
C VAL A 103 -2.06 7.81 -3.84
N LEU A 104 -2.57 7.91 -2.62
CA LEU A 104 -2.64 9.18 -1.91
C LEU A 104 -1.23 9.76 -1.73
N SER A 105 -1.11 11.08 -1.72
CA SER A 105 0.17 11.79 -1.58
C SER A 105 0.90 11.42 -0.27
N SER A 106 0.15 11.24 0.82
CA SER A 106 0.69 10.80 2.12
C SER A 106 1.25 9.39 2.08
N VAL A 107 0.51 8.43 1.50
CA VAL A 107 0.97 7.04 1.30
C VAL A 107 2.24 7.04 0.46
N ARG A 108 2.26 7.81 -0.63
CA ARG A 108 3.44 7.96 -1.49
C ARG A 108 4.64 8.47 -0.70
N HIS A 109 4.47 9.56 0.05
CA HIS A 109 5.53 10.15 0.84
C HIS A 109 6.10 9.13 1.82
N PHE A 110 5.24 8.48 2.61
CA PHE A 110 5.63 7.48 3.59
C PHE A 110 6.40 6.30 2.96
N VAL A 111 5.86 5.72 1.88
CA VAL A 111 6.47 4.57 1.20
C VAL A 111 7.83 4.93 0.58
N LEU A 112 7.97 6.12 -0.01
CA LEU A 112 9.24 6.56 -0.60
C LEU A 112 10.33 6.85 0.46
N GLN A 113 9.94 7.24 1.67
CA GLN A 113 10.86 7.43 2.79
C GLN A 113 11.32 6.09 3.38
N GLN A 114 10.37 5.19 3.66
CA GLN A 114 10.64 3.96 4.43
C GLN A 114 10.99 2.74 3.57
N TYR A 115 10.48 2.66 2.35
CA TYR A 115 10.57 1.48 1.47
C TYR A 115 11.14 1.85 0.10
N ARG A 116 12.35 2.42 0.08
CA ARG A 116 13.06 2.73 -1.16
C ARG A 116 13.13 1.51 -2.07
N CYS A 117 12.89 1.70 -3.38
CA CYS A 117 13.08 0.63 -4.34
C CYS A 117 14.57 0.38 -4.51
N SER A 118 14.96 -0.88 -4.45
CA SER A 118 16.28 -1.26 -4.94
C SER A 118 16.32 -1.10 -6.46
N LYS A 119 17.46 -0.69 -7.03
CA LYS A 119 17.68 -0.60 -8.48
C LYS A 119 17.42 -1.93 -9.20
N SER A 120 17.47 -3.05 -8.50
CA SER A 120 17.16 -4.39 -9.02
C SER A 120 15.66 -4.69 -9.15
N GLU A 121 14.79 -3.92 -8.50
CA GLU A 121 13.34 -4.15 -8.48
C GLU A 121 12.60 -3.42 -9.60
N ILE A 122 13.22 -2.39 -10.19
CA ILE A 122 12.67 -1.53 -11.22
C ILE A 122 13.61 -1.53 -12.42
N ASP A 123 13.11 -1.95 -13.58
CA ASP A 123 13.84 -1.76 -14.83
C ASP A 123 13.84 -0.26 -15.21
N MET A 124 14.88 0.46 -14.78
CA MET A 124 15.01 1.90 -14.98
C MET A 124 14.99 2.33 -16.45
N LYS A 125 15.24 1.40 -17.39
CA LYS A 125 15.10 1.68 -18.83
C LYS A 125 13.65 1.99 -19.21
N ILE A 126 12.68 1.39 -18.52
CA ILE A 126 11.26 1.60 -18.78
C ILE A 126 10.78 2.91 -18.15
N MET A 127 11.27 3.28 -16.96
CA MET A 127 10.86 4.51 -16.27
C MET A 127 11.24 5.80 -17.02
N LYS A 128 12.38 5.83 -17.74
CA LYS A 128 12.77 6.99 -18.56
C LYS A 128 11.83 7.29 -19.73
N LYS A 129 10.97 6.34 -20.11
CA LYS A 129 10.01 6.48 -21.21
C LYS A 129 8.70 7.16 -20.77
N PHE A 130 8.52 7.40 -19.47
CA PHE A 130 7.30 7.95 -18.87
C PHE A 130 7.53 9.20 -18.01
N GLN A 131 8.76 9.75 -18.00
CA GLN A 131 9.07 11.12 -17.56
C GLN A 131 8.94 12.06 -18.75
#